data_AF-A0A0Q9IAF0-F1
#
_entry.id   AF-A0A0Q9IAF0-F1
#
_cell.length_a   1.000
_cell.length_b   1.000
_cell.length_c   1.000
_cell.angle_alpha   90.00
_cell.angle_beta   90.00
_cell.angle_gamma   90.00
#
_symmetry.space_group_name_H-M   'P 1'
#
loop_
_entity.id
_entity.type
_entity.pdbx_description
1 polymer ?
#
loop_
_entity_poly.entity_id
_entity_poly.type
_entity_poly.pdbx_seq_one_letter_code
_entity_poly.pdbx_strand_id
1 'polypeptide(L)'
;MLKLGARGEPVRLMQSQLNLLPTRLVKLVADGIFGTRTHGRVLEFQGNNQLEKDGVVGPLTLDLIANLLKNLNNILPVPPPMPVPKKPSAVRLVTDQLYPSFPSANNLITQVIPPIAVIQTATYRQGAGGPPLDFQIMPATTGRLAIFAARNKDGIERAVILLLPAQVKPDRLLICISHGFGGQGAKTRARLAALNWTNPLSKPLIDYVLLNHVVNRWGAQTLAAQKRNLGYMQIVRSGAAGGELGPFARDATFLRQVLTEMSDLTNGAFSFNTLETMTFSSGISDHNLFVSQAEKQFDIAASYAIDPVPQTRPANSKGKRRLFRSGVTSQGPPLPGSDFLPVGRWSNEWANFRLKTDGEYDYMHNWTMPFYGLYLGIQTS
;
A
#
# COMPACT_ATOMS: atom_id res chain seq x y z
N MET A 1 -10.49 -25.18 3.12
CA MET A 1 -10.69 -26.54 2.56
C MET A 1 -10.15 -26.56 1.14
N LEU A 2 -9.33 -27.55 0.78
CA LEU A 2 -8.77 -27.69 -0.57
C LEU A 2 -9.33 -28.97 -1.21
N LYS A 3 -9.65 -28.92 -2.51
CA LYS A 3 -10.20 -30.05 -3.27
C LYS A 3 -9.79 -29.98 -4.72
N LEU A 4 -10.07 -31.03 -5.49
CA LEU A 4 -9.82 -31.07 -6.94
C LEU A 4 -10.32 -29.78 -7.63
N GLY A 5 -9.43 -29.17 -8.42
CA GLY A 5 -9.68 -27.89 -9.09
C GLY A 5 -9.25 -26.65 -8.30
N ALA A 6 -8.95 -26.77 -7.00
CA ALA A 6 -8.38 -25.67 -6.22
C ALA A 6 -7.01 -25.25 -6.78
N ARG A 7 -6.68 -23.96 -6.65
CA ARG A 7 -5.41 -23.39 -7.12
C ARG A 7 -4.85 -22.37 -6.15
N GLY A 8 -3.55 -22.10 -6.26
CA GLY A 8 -2.86 -21.04 -5.55
C GLY A 8 -1.94 -21.52 -4.43
N GLU A 9 -1.41 -20.57 -3.69
CA GLU A 9 -0.38 -20.80 -2.67
C GLU A 9 -0.74 -21.84 -1.61
N PRO A 10 -1.98 -21.90 -1.08
CA PRO A 10 -2.36 -22.93 -0.12
C PRO A 10 -2.24 -24.36 -0.68
N VAL A 11 -2.55 -24.55 -1.96
CA VAL A 11 -2.38 -25.85 -2.64
C VAL A 11 -0.91 -26.18 -2.78
N ARG A 12 -0.08 -25.19 -3.15
CA ARG A 12 1.36 -25.37 -3.32
C ARG A 12 2.04 -25.79 -2.02
N LEU A 13 1.68 -25.13 -0.93
CA LEU A 13 2.18 -25.43 0.41
C LEU A 13 1.80 -26.87 0.82
N MET A 14 0.53 -27.23 0.68
CA MET A 14 0.05 -28.58 0.98
C MET A 14 0.73 -29.66 0.11
N GLN A 15 0.90 -29.42 -1.20
CA GLN A 15 1.64 -30.33 -2.09
C GLN A 15 3.09 -30.54 -1.59
N SER A 16 3.73 -29.47 -1.14
CA SER A 16 5.11 -29.51 -0.61
C SER A 16 5.19 -30.28 0.71
N GLN A 17 4.23 -30.05 1.60
CA GLN A 17 4.08 -30.76 2.88
C GLN A 17 3.84 -32.26 2.67
N LEU A 18 2.93 -32.64 1.78
CA LEU A 18 2.65 -34.04 1.45
C LEU A 18 3.86 -34.78 0.85
N ASN A 19 4.76 -34.07 0.16
CA ASN A 19 5.99 -34.64 -0.39
C ASN A 19 7.06 -34.97 0.67
N LEU A 20 6.94 -34.40 1.88
CA LEU A 20 7.80 -34.70 3.03
C LEU A 20 7.30 -35.92 3.81
N LEU A 21 6.03 -36.28 3.65
CA LEU A 21 5.42 -37.43 4.32
C LEU A 21 5.60 -38.71 3.47
N PRO A 22 5.63 -39.90 4.08
CA PRO A 22 5.75 -41.17 3.36
C PRO A 22 4.71 -41.31 2.24
N THR A 23 5.18 -41.79 1.08
CA THR A 23 4.38 -41.95 -0.15
C THR A 23 4.88 -43.16 -0.92
N ARG A 24 3.95 -43.94 -1.49
CA ARG A 24 4.24 -44.94 -2.53
C ARG A 24 4.07 -44.36 -3.92
N LEU A 25 3.42 -43.20 -4.03
CA LEU A 25 3.25 -42.45 -5.26
C LEU A 25 4.46 -41.57 -5.58
N VAL A 26 4.61 -41.24 -6.86
CA VAL A 26 5.57 -40.24 -7.33
C VAL A 26 5.31 -38.90 -6.63
N LYS A 27 6.39 -38.25 -6.17
CA LYS A 27 6.31 -36.94 -5.52
C LYS A 27 5.60 -35.93 -6.43
N LEU A 28 4.74 -35.11 -5.83
CA LEU A 28 3.99 -34.07 -6.51
C LEU A 28 4.93 -32.98 -7.02
N VAL A 29 4.56 -32.37 -8.14
CA VAL A 29 5.05 -31.03 -8.47
C VAL A 29 4.27 -30.05 -7.60
N ALA A 30 4.98 -29.21 -6.84
CA ALA A 30 4.36 -28.15 -6.03
C ALA A 30 4.10 -26.92 -6.91
N ASP A 31 3.13 -27.04 -7.82
CA ASP A 31 2.74 -26.02 -8.80
C ASP A 31 1.55 -25.16 -8.34
N GLY A 32 0.94 -25.50 -7.19
CA GLY A 32 -0.26 -24.85 -6.71
C GLY A 32 -1.51 -25.20 -7.50
N ILE A 33 -1.53 -26.31 -8.25
CA ILE A 33 -2.69 -26.80 -8.99
C ILE A 33 -3.16 -28.12 -8.37
N PHE A 34 -4.35 -28.13 -7.79
CA PHE A 34 -4.93 -29.35 -7.21
C PHE A 34 -5.53 -30.18 -8.35
N GLY A 35 -4.68 -30.82 -9.12
CA GLY A 35 -5.04 -31.73 -10.21
C GLY A 35 -5.24 -33.17 -9.75
N THR A 36 -5.43 -34.07 -10.71
CA THR A 36 -5.67 -35.51 -10.46
C THR A 36 -4.54 -36.17 -9.67
N ARG A 37 -3.29 -35.77 -9.90
CA ARG A 37 -2.12 -36.28 -9.14
C ARG A 37 -2.18 -35.85 -7.67
N THR A 38 -2.47 -34.58 -7.40
CA THR A 38 -2.62 -34.07 -6.04
C THR A 38 -3.80 -34.74 -5.33
N HIS A 39 -4.91 -34.94 -6.03
CA HIS A 39 -6.06 -35.68 -5.52
C HIS A 39 -5.72 -37.13 -5.17
N GLY A 40 -5.01 -37.84 -6.04
CA GLY A 40 -4.53 -39.20 -5.75
C GLY A 40 -3.61 -39.25 -4.52
N ARG A 41 -2.73 -38.27 -4.35
CA ARG A 41 -1.86 -38.18 -3.17
C ARG A 41 -2.62 -37.88 -1.89
N VAL A 42 -3.66 -37.04 -1.93
CA VAL A 42 -4.53 -36.78 -0.77
C VAL A 42 -5.29 -38.03 -0.37
N LEU A 43 -5.86 -38.76 -1.33
CA LEU A 43 -6.55 -40.04 -1.08
C LEU A 43 -5.61 -41.09 -0.48
N GLU A 44 -4.37 -41.17 -0.94
CA GLU A 44 -3.36 -42.06 -0.37
C GLU A 44 -3.04 -41.66 1.07
N PHE A 45 -2.79 -40.36 1.31
CA PHE A 45 -2.48 -39.85 2.63
C PHE A 45 -3.63 -40.13 3.62
N GLN A 46 -4.87 -39.84 3.24
CA GLN A 46 -6.04 -40.10 4.07
C GLN A 46 -6.18 -41.58 4.39
N GLY A 47 -6.07 -42.46 3.38
CA GLY A 47 -6.16 -43.91 3.56
C GLY A 47 -5.07 -44.47 4.48
N ASN A 48 -3.83 -44.01 4.34
CA ASN A 48 -2.71 -44.47 5.18
C ASN A 48 -2.83 -44.01 6.64
N ASN A 49 -3.64 -42.98 6.91
CA ASN A 49 -3.75 -42.37 8.23
C ASN A 49 -5.16 -42.50 8.84
N GLN A 50 -5.97 -43.45 8.34
CA GLN A 50 -7.31 -43.75 8.87
C GLN A 50 -8.25 -42.53 8.88
N LEU A 51 -8.06 -41.60 7.95
CA LEU A 51 -9.00 -40.51 7.69
C LEU A 51 -10.05 -40.96 6.67
N GLU A 52 -11.17 -40.24 6.62
CA GLU A 52 -12.13 -40.38 5.52
C GLU A 52 -11.44 -40.12 4.17
N LYS A 53 -11.55 -41.07 3.24
CA LYS A 53 -10.84 -41.07 1.95
C LYS A 53 -11.65 -40.33 0.88
N ASP A 54 -12.01 -39.09 1.18
CA ASP A 54 -12.88 -38.25 0.35
C ASP A 54 -12.11 -37.39 -0.68
N GLY A 55 -10.77 -37.34 -0.59
CA GLY A 55 -9.93 -36.54 -1.48
C GLY A 55 -10.00 -35.03 -1.19
N VAL A 56 -10.65 -34.65 -0.10
CA VAL A 56 -10.86 -33.27 0.34
C VAL A 56 -9.98 -32.97 1.55
N VAL A 57 -9.20 -31.91 1.45
CA VAL A 57 -8.30 -31.47 2.51
C VAL A 57 -9.04 -30.49 3.41
N GLY A 58 -9.74 -31.08 4.39
CA GLY A 58 -10.41 -30.39 5.50
C GLY A 58 -9.49 -30.18 6.71
N PRO A 59 -10.02 -29.60 7.82
CA PRO A 59 -9.25 -29.32 9.04
C PRO A 59 -8.53 -30.55 9.59
N LEU A 60 -9.22 -31.70 9.69
CA LEU A 60 -8.64 -32.95 10.20
C LEU A 60 -7.42 -33.41 9.39
N THR A 61 -7.49 -33.30 8.06
CA THR A 61 -6.37 -33.64 7.18
C THR A 61 -5.20 -32.68 7.36
N LEU A 62 -5.46 -31.38 7.46
CA LEU A 62 -4.43 -30.36 7.66
C LEU A 62 -3.74 -30.49 9.02
N ASP A 63 -4.50 -30.70 10.08
CA ASP A 63 -3.99 -30.87 11.44
C ASP A 63 -3.08 -32.10 11.54
N LEU A 64 -3.47 -33.20 10.89
CA LEU A 64 -2.65 -34.40 10.88
C LEU A 64 -1.35 -34.21 10.07
N ILE A 65 -1.42 -33.55 8.91
CA ILE A 65 -0.21 -33.19 8.14
C ILE A 65 0.73 -32.36 9.02
N ALA A 66 0.22 -31.33 9.70
CA ALA A 66 1.02 -30.47 10.57
C ALA A 66 1.65 -31.23 11.73
N ASN A 67 0.88 -32.10 12.41
CA ASN A 67 1.37 -32.91 13.53
C ASN A 67 2.46 -33.90 13.10
N LEU A 68 2.29 -34.57 11.97
CA LEU A 68 3.29 -35.51 11.44
C LEU A 68 4.59 -34.78 11.05
N LEU A 69 4.49 -33.60 10.43
CA LEU A 69 5.66 -32.79 10.09
C LEU A 69 6.38 -32.25 11.33
N LYS A 70 5.63 -31.87 12.38
CA LYS A 70 6.20 -31.47 13.67
C LYS A 70 6.99 -32.62 14.31
N ASN A 71 6.44 -33.84 14.26
CA ASN A 71 7.11 -35.02 14.78
C ASN A 71 8.34 -35.42 13.95
N LEU A 72 8.30 -35.26 12.63
CA LEU A 72 9.45 -35.49 11.74
C LEU A 72 10.60 -34.50 12.03
N ASN A 73 10.29 -33.21 12.25
CA ASN A 73 11.27 -32.19 12.62
C ASN A 73 12.01 -32.51 13.94
N ASN A 74 11.40 -33.27 14.84
CA ASN A 74 12.03 -33.68 16.10
C ASN A 74 13.03 -34.83 15.94
N ILE A 75 12.99 -35.56 14.81
CA ILE A 75 13.79 -36.77 14.57
C ILE A 75 14.86 -36.52 13.49
N LEU A 76 14.57 -35.68 12.50
CA LEU A 76 15.51 -35.26 11.45
C LEU A 76 15.24 -33.77 11.12
N PRO A 77 16.24 -32.89 11.08
CA PRO A 77 16.05 -31.55 10.55
C PRO A 77 15.61 -31.69 9.08
N VAL A 78 14.41 -31.23 8.76
CA VAL A 78 13.87 -31.27 7.40
C VAL A 78 14.88 -30.58 6.46
N PRO A 79 15.39 -31.28 5.42
CA PRO A 79 16.22 -30.66 4.41
C PRO A 79 15.48 -29.45 3.83
N PRO A 80 16.17 -28.31 3.57
CA PRO A 80 15.51 -27.15 2.99
C PRO A 80 14.75 -27.59 1.73
N PRO A 81 13.52 -27.08 1.52
CA PRO A 81 12.70 -27.44 0.37
C PRO A 81 13.55 -27.33 -0.90
N MET A 82 13.45 -28.33 -1.80
CA MET A 82 14.16 -28.29 -3.10
C MET A 82 13.97 -26.90 -3.71
N PRO A 83 15.02 -26.27 -4.30
CA PRO A 83 14.87 -24.96 -4.91
C PRO A 83 13.81 -25.04 -6.01
N VAL A 84 12.60 -24.58 -5.70
CA VAL A 84 11.60 -24.24 -6.69
C VAL A 84 12.29 -23.23 -7.62
N PRO A 85 12.13 -23.31 -8.96
CA PRO A 85 12.42 -22.17 -9.79
C PRO A 85 11.56 -21.03 -9.24
N LYS A 86 12.15 -20.13 -8.44
CA LYS A 86 11.46 -18.94 -7.94
C LYS A 86 10.99 -18.27 -9.21
N LYS A 87 9.67 -18.23 -9.43
CA LYS A 87 9.10 -17.33 -10.42
C LYS A 87 9.80 -15.99 -10.19
N PRO A 88 10.41 -15.37 -11.22
CA PRO A 88 11.12 -14.12 -11.02
C PRO A 88 10.18 -13.16 -10.30
N SER A 89 10.50 -12.86 -9.04
CA SER A 89 9.66 -12.00 -8.20
C SER A 89 9.81 -10.59 -8.75
N ALA A 90 8.70 -9.92 -9.03
CA ALA A 90 8.73 -8.51 -9.32
C ALA A 90 9.06 -7.71 -8.04
N VAL A 91 8.79 -8.26 -6.87
CA VAL A 91 8.90 -7.58 -5.58
C VAL A 91 9.90 -8.25 -4.67
N ARG A 92 10.74 -7.45 -4.01
CA ARG A 92 11.60 -7.87 -2.90
C ARG A 92 11.40 -6.97 -1.69
N LEU A 93 11.43 -7.55 -0.50
CA LEU A 93 11.49 -6.79 0.74
C LEU A 93 12.86 -6.12 0.86
N VAL A 94 12.87 -4.83 1.20
CA VAL A 94 14.11 -4.06 1.43
C VAL A 94 14.13 -3.38 2.80
N THR A 95 13.09 -3.54 3.62
CA THR A 95 13.01 -2.97 4.97
C THR A 95 14.24 -3.28 5.79
N ASP A 96 14.63 -4.57 5.91
CA ASP A 96 15.74 -4.99 6.75
C ASP A 96 17.10 -4.55 6.21
N GLN A 97 17.21 -4.35 4.89
CA GLN A 97 18.42 -3.80 4.27
C GLN A 97 18.58 -2.30 4.59
N LEU A 98 17.47 -1.57 4.64
CA LEU A 98 17.45 -0.13 4.93
C LEU A 98 17.52 0.15 6.44
N TYR A 99 16.92 -0.73 7.26
CA TYR A 99 16.70 -0.55 8.69
C TYR A 99 16.95 -1.86 9.47
N PRO A 100 18.18 -2.40 9.46
CA PRO A 100 18.49 -3.72 10.03
C PRO A 100 18.28 -3.81 11.55
N SER A 101 18.29 -2.68 12.26
CA SER A 101 18.17 -2.64 13.72
C SER A 101 16.72 -2.66 14.23
N PHE A 102 15.73 -2.69 13.34
CA PHE A 102 14.32 -2.66 13.72
C PHE A 102 13.72 -4.06 13.66
N PRO A 103 13.23 -4.60 14.80
CA PRO A 103 12.60 -5.91 14.79
C PRO A 103 11.34 -5.88 13.92
N SER A 104 11.22 -6.86 13.04
CA SER A 104 10.06 -7.02 12.16
C SER A 104 9.27 -8.27 12.55
N ALA A 105 7.94 -8.17 12.46
CA ALA A 105 7.03 -9.31 12.58
C ALA A 105 6.27 -9.44 11.26
N ASN A 106 6.33 -10.61 10.62
CA ASN A 106 5.81 -10.81 9.27
C ASN A 106 6.33 -9.75 8.28
N ASN A 107 7.63 -9.44 8.34
CA ASN A 107 8.32 -8.46 7.48
C ASN A 107 7.82 -7.01 7.62
N LEU A 108 7.11 -6.70 8.71
CA LEU A 108 6.65 -5.35 9.04
C LEU A 108 7.33 -4.87 10.33
N ILE A 109 7.94 -3.69 10.29
CA ILE A 109 8.47 -3.01 11.48
C ILE A 109 7.36 -2.17 12.14
N THR A 110 7.48 -1.96 13.45
CA THR A 110 6.60 -1.01 14.15
C THR A 110 7.07 0.41 13.85
N GLN A 111 6.20 1.23 13.28
CA GLN A 111 6.45 2.64 13.00
C GLN A 111 5.65 3.50 13.96
N VAL A 112 6.33 4.37 14.71
CA VAL A 112 5.69 5.40 15.52
C VAL A 112 5.24 6.53 14.60
N ILE A 113 4.00 6.98 14.79
CA ILE A 113 3.39 8.08 14.08
C ILE A 113 3.17 9.20 15.09
N PRO A 114 3.76 10.39 14.87
CA PRO A 114 3.65 11.49 15.83
C PRO A 114 2.21 12.01 15.91
N PRO A 115 1.88 12.79 16.95
CA PRO A 115 0.62 13.51 17.01
C PRO A 115 0.48 14.43 15.80
N ILE A 116 -0.72 14.51 15.24
CA ILE A 116 -1.02 15.42 14.11
C ILE A 116 -2.25 16.26 14.40
N ALA A 117 -2.25 17.49 13.92
CA ALA A 117 -3.45 18.31 13.87
C ALA A 117 -4.37 17.83 12.74
N VAL A 118 -5.68 17.81 12.99
CA VAL A 118 -6.72 17.53 12.01
C VAL A 118 -7.89 18.51 12.16
N ILE A 119 -8.70 18.66 11.12
CA ILE A 119 -9.93 19.46 11.16
C ILE A 119 -10.97 18.72 12.01
N GLN A 120 -11.64 19.44 12.91
CA GLN A 120 -12.87 18.95 13.55
C GLN A 120 -13.99 18.92 12.51
N THR A 121 -14.31 17.72 12.03
CA THR A 121 -15.27 17.50 10.93
C THR A 121 -16.65 18.09 11.18
N ALA A 122 -17.06 18.24 12.45
CA ALA A 122 -18.30 18.92 12.84
C ALA A 122 -18.38 20.39 12.39
N THR A 123 -17.23 21.07 12.26
CA THR A 123 -17.14 22.47 11.81
C THR A 123 -16.98 22.61 10.29
N TYR A 124 -16.71 21.50 9.61
CA TYR A 124 -16.58 21.50 8.16
C TYR A 124 -17.94 21.63 7.49
N ARG A 125 -18.00 22.52 6.49
CA ARG A 125 -19.10 22.72 5.56
C ARG A 125 -18.51 22.87 4.16
N GLN A 126 -19.09 22.15 3.20
CA GLN A 126 -18.68 22.24 1.80
C GLN A 126 -18.94 23.64 1.24
N GLY A 127 -18.05 24.10 0.37
CA GLY A 127 -18.14 25.39 -0.31
C GLY A 127 -17.62 26.55 0.53
N ALA A 128 -17.69 27.76 -0.03
CA ALA A 128 -17.02 28.94 0.51
C ALA A 128 -17.66 29.51 1.78
N GLY A 129 -18.99 29.42 1.93
CA GLY A 129 -19.78 30.18 2.93
C GLY A 129 -19.90 29.59 4.34
N GLY A 130 -19.00 28.70 4.76
CA GLY A 130 -19.04 28.11 6.11
C GLY A 130 -18.33 28.95 7.19
N PRO A 131 -18.55 28.65 8.49
CA PRO A 131 -17.81 29.27 9.59
C PRO A 131 -16.33 28.87 9.56
N PRO A 132 -15.47 29.54 10.36
CA PRO A 132 -14.12 29.06 10.62
C PRO A 132 -14.08 27.57 11.01
N LEU A 133 -13.07 26.87 10.53
CA LEU A 133 -12.79 25.47 10.85
C LEU A 133 -12.11 25.41 12.21
N ASP A 134 -12.55 24.49 13.07
CA ASP A 134 -11.83 24.17 14.30
C ASP A 134 -10.90 22.97 14.09
N PHE A 135 -9.91 22.87 14.96
CA PHE A 135 -8.84 21.86 14.88
C PHE A 135 -8.76 21.06 16.17
N GLN A 136 -8.29 19.82 16.05
CA GLN A 136 -8.03 18.93 17.17
C GLN A 136 -6.71 18.18 16.93
N ILE A 137 -6.05 17.77 18.02
CA ILE A 137 -4.85 16.95 17.94
C ILE A 137 -5.24 15.49 18.05
N MET A 138 -4.87 14.71 17.04
CA MET A 138 -4.89 13.26 17.12
C MET A 138 -3.62 12.81 17.87
N PRO A 139 -3.75 11.97 18.90
CA PRO A 139 -2.60 11.53 19.67
C PRO A 139 -1.63 10.69 18.83
N ALA A 140 -0.39 10.56 19.33
CA ALA A 140 0.59 9.65 18.75
C ALA A 140 0.00 8.23 18.67
N THR A 141 0.35 7.51 17.61
CA THR A 141 -0.10 6.14 17.39
C THR A 141 1.02 5.32 16.77
N THR A 142 0.75 4.05 16.49
CA THR A 142 1.67 3.17 15.79
C THR A 142 1.02 2.57 14.55
N GLY A 143 1.86 2.24 13.58
CA GLY A 143 1.51 1.48 12.40
C GLY A 143 2.52 0.36 12.14
N ARG A 144 2.20 -0.48 11.16
CA ARG A 144 3.07 -1.55 10.67
C ARG A 144 3.64 -1.10 9.32
N LEU A 145 4.95 -0.98 9.20
CA LEU A 145 5.62 -0.43 8.02
C LEU A 145 6.45 -1.50 7.31
N ALA A 146 6.40 -1.54 5.99
CA ALA A 146 7.37 -2.27 5.18
C ALA A 146 7.76 -1.45 3.95
N ILE A 147 8.99 -1.65 3.47
CA ILE A 147 9.48 -1.07 2.23
C ILE A 147 9.88 -2.21 1.29
N PHE A 148 9.41 -2.10 0.07
CA PHE A 148 9.66 -3.05 -1.00
C PHE A 148 10.35 -2.36 -2.16
N ALA A 149 11.09 -3.13 -2.95
CA ALA A 149 11.50 -2.73 -4.28
C ALA A 149 10.69 -3.55 -5.31
N ALA A 150 10.04 -2.86 -6.23
CA ALA A 150 9.21 -3.46 -7.26
C ALA A 150 9.79 -3.14 -8.64
N ARG A 151 10.13 -4.18 -9.42
CA ARG A 151 10.77 -4.07 -10.74
C ARG A 151 9.93 -4.75 -11.81
N ASN A 152 9.61 -4.02 -12.88
CA ASN A 152 8.91 -4.59 -14.02
C ASN A 152 9.85 -5.37 -14.95
N LYS A 153 9.28 -6.06 -15.95
CA LYS A 153 10.02 -6.85 -16.94
C LYS A 153 11.02 -6.03 -17.77
N ASP A 154 10.78 -4.73 -17.94
CA ASP A 154 11.65 -3.80 -18.68
C ASP A 154 12.78 -3.26 -17.80
N GLY A 155 12.88 -3.73 -16.55
CA GLY A 155 13.93 -3.38 -15.62
C GLY A 155 13.69 -2.10 -14.83
N ILE A 156 12.55 -1.44 -15.00
CA ILE A 156 12.18 -0.21 -14.27
C ILE A 156 11.77 -0.58 -12.84
N GLU A 157 12.50 -0.06 -11.85
CA GLU A 157 12.31 -0.37 -10.43
C GLU A 157 11.80 0.85 -9.64
N ARG A 158 10.94 0.65 -8.64
CA ARG A 158 10.50 1.69 -7.68
C ARG A 158 10.49 1.15 -6.26
N ALA A 159 10.87 1.98 -5.30
CA ALA A 159 10.57 1.69 -3.90
C ALA A 159 9.06 1.91 -3.64
N VAL A 160 8.48 1.01 -2.86
CA VAL A 160 7.08 1.07 -2.43
C VAL A 160 7.05 1.00 -0.91
N ILE A 161 6.55 2.04 -0.27
CA ILE A 161 6.42 2.15 1.19
C ILE A 161 4.98 1.83 1.55
N LEU A 162 4.80 0.80 2.37
CA LEU A 162 3.51 0.36 2.89
C LEU A 162 3.40 0.72 4.37
N LEU A 163 2.31 1.37 4.76
CA LEU A 163 1.96 1.64 6.16
C LEU A 163 0.55 1.11 6.44
N LEU A 164 0.44 0.18 7.38
CA LEU A 164 -0.82 -0.44 7.79
C LEU A 164 -1.20 -0.04 9.22
N PRO A 165 -2.50 -0.07 9.58
CA PRO A 165 -2.93 0.05 10.98
C PRO A 165 -2.27 -1.01 11.87
N ALA A 166 -1.96 -0.66 13.12
CA ALA A 166 -1.26 -1.54 14.05
C ALA A 166 -1.98 -2.88 14.30
N GLN A 167 -3.30 -2.83 14.50
CA GLN A 167 -4.09 -3.97 15.02
C GLN A 167 -5.11 -4.55 14.02
N VAL A 168 -5.33 -3.88 12.89
CA VAL A 168 -6.38 -4.28 11.94
C VAL A 168 -5.75 -4.64 10.60
N LYS A 169 -6.22 -5.72 9.99
CA LYS A 169 -5.94 -6.06 8.59
C LYS A 169 -6.80 -5.16 7.70
N PRO A 170 -6.22 -4.22 6.95
CA PRO A 170 -7.01 -3.39 6.06
C PRO A 170 -7.52 -4.20 4.87
N ASP A 171 -8.74 -3.92 4.44
CA ASP A 171 -9.40 -4.54 3.29
C ASP A 171 -9.18 -3.78 1.97
N ARG A 172 -8.58 -2.59 2.07
CA ARG A 172 -8.26 -1.70 0.97
C ARG A 172 -7.00 -0.87 1.25
N LEU A 173 -6.40 -0.36 0.18
CA LEU A 173 -5.23 0.53 0.25
C LEU A 173 -5.51 1.89 -0.36
N LEU A 174 -5.12 2.96 0.33
CA LEU A 174 -4.97 4.30 -0.21
C LEU A 174 -3.59 4.41 -0.89
N ILE A 175 -3.59 4.53 -2.21
CA ILE A 175 -2.36 4.69 -3.00
C ILE A 175 -2.12 6.18 -3.24
N CYS A 176 -0.97 6.67 -2.76
CA CYS A 176 -0.53 8.04 -2.95
C CYS A 176 0.32 8.19 -4.21
N ILE A 177 -0.16 9.05 -5.11
CA ILE A 177 0.55 9.50 -6.29
C ILE A 177 1.04 10.92 -6.01
N SER A 178 2.28 11.05 -5.57
CA SER A 178 2.85 12.35 -5.15
C SER A 178 3.06 13.29 -6.34
N HIS A 179 3.46 14.54 -6.09
CA HIS A 179 3.97 15.44 -7.14
C HIS A 179 5.20 14.87 -7.85
N GLY A 180 5.46 15.33 -9.08
CA GLY A 180 6.70 15.03 -9.80
C GLY A 180 7.90 15.84 -9.29
N PHE A 181 9.05 15.20 -9.15
CA PHE A 181 10.34 15.72 -8.70
C PHE A 181 11.11 16.49 -9.79
N GLY A 182 10.98 16.11 -11.06
CA GLY A 182 11.74 16.68 -12.18
C GLY A 182 11.27 18.07 -12.60
N GLY A 183 9.97 18.38 -12.42
CA GLY A 183 9.37 19.67 -12.77
C GLY A 183 9.53 20.76 -11.70
N GLN A 184 10.35 20.51 -10.67
CA GLN A 184 10.46 21.38 -9.50
C GLN A 184 11.35 22.60 -9.75
N GLY A 185 11.18 23.65 -8.94
CA GLY A 185 12.04 24.85 -8.96
C GLY A 185 13.51 24.52 -8.67
N ALA A 186 14.43 25.42 -9.05
CA ALA A 186 15.87 25.18 -8.98
C ALA A 186 16.37 24.76 -7.59
N LYS A 187 15.90 25.42 -6.52
CA LYS A 187 16.23 25.07 -5.13
C LYS A 187 15.78 23.65 -4.77
N THR A 188 14.52 23.31 -5.05
CA THR A 188 13.96 21.99 -4.77
C THR A 188 14.67 20.89 -5.55
N ARG A 189 14.99 21.13 -6.84
CA ARG A 189 15.77 20.19 -7.64
C ARG A 189 17.18 19.96 -7.08
N ALA A 190 17.86 21.00 -6.61
CA ALA A 190 19.18 20.86 -5.99
C ALA A 190 19.13 19.98 -4.73
N ARG A 191 18.09 20.14 -3.89
CA ARG A 191 17.89 19.28 -2.71
C ARG A 191 17.59 17.84 -3.10
N LEU A 192 16.69 17.63 -4.05
CA LEU A 192 16.36 16.29 -4.55
C LEU A 192 17.60 15.61 -5.17
N ALA A 193 18.45 16.36 -5.86
CA ALA A 193 19.73 15.87 -6.37
C ALA A 193 20.66 15.40 -5.24
N ALA A 194 20.74 16.13 -4.13
CA ALA A 194 21.50 15.70 -2.95
C ALA A 194 20.94 14.40 -2.31
N LEU A 195 19.66 14.10 -2.52
CA LEU A 195 19.03 12.85 -2.10
C LEU A 195 19.18 11.71 -3.13
N ASN A 196 19.86 11.96 -4.26
CA ASN A 196 19.95 11.03 -5.39
C ASN A 196 18.57 10.56 -5.89
N TRP A 197 17.66 11.51 -6.14
CA TRP A 197 16.27 11.23 -6.51
C TRP A 197 16.08 10.41 -7.81
N THR A 198 17.08 10.38 -8.68
CA THR A 198 17.10 9.54 -9.89
C THR A 198 17.40 8.07 -9.58
N ASN A 199 17.81 7.73 -8.36
CA ASN A 199 17.84 6.36 -7.87
C ASN A 199 16.59 6.10 -7.01
N PRO A 200 15.62 5.29 -7.48
CA PRO A 200 14.38 5.03 -6.75
C PRO A 200 14.58 4.29 -5.42
N LEU A 201 15.77 3.71 -5.21
CA LEU A 201 16.15 3.00 -3.99
C LEU A 201 17.22 3.71 -3.18
N SER A 202 17.49 4.99 -3.50
CA SER A 202 18.36 5.82 -2.68
C SER A 202 17.82 5.88 -1.25
N LYS A 203 18.61 5.41 -0.26
CA LYS A 203 18.22 5.47 1.15
C LYS A 203 17.91 6.92 1.59
N PRO A 204 18.74 7.94 1.27
CA PRO A 204 18.38 9.34 1.54
C PRO A 204 17.02 9.77 0.97
N LEU A 205 16.70 9.35 -0.26
CA LEU A 205 15.40 9.64 -0.88
C LEU A 205 14.26 8.91 -0.15
N ILE A 206 14.45 7.63 0.17
CA ILE A 206 13.45 6.83 0.88
C ILE A 206 13.20 7.41 2.27
N ASP A 207 14.24 7.75 3.03
CA ASP A 207 14.12 8.39 4.34
C ASP A 207 13.36 9.72 4.22
N TYR A 208 13.68 10.53 3.20
CA TYR A 208 12.96 11.77 2.93
C TYR A 208 11.46 11.53 2.67
N VAL A 209 11.11 10.61 1.77
CA VAL A 209 9.71 10.32 1.43
C VAL A 209 8.99 9.69 2.62
N LEU A 210 9.62 8.74 3.32
CA LEU A 210 9.09 8.10 4.51
C LEU A 210 8.75 9.14 5.57
N LEU A 211 9.70 10.00 5.93
CA LEU A 211 9.47 10.99 6.98
C LEU A 211 8.47 12.07 6.55
N ASN A 212 8.67 12.68 5.39
CA ASN A 212 7.92 13.89 5.00
C ASN A 212 6.55 13.58 4.40
N HIS A 213 6.39 12.46 3.69
CA HIS A 213 5.13 12.12 3.03
C HIS A 213 4.35 11.06 3.81
N VAL A 214 5.02 10.09 4.45
CA VAL A 214 4.33 8.99 5.11
C VAL A 214 4.11 9.27 6.60
N VAL A 215 5.19 9.37 7.39
CA VAL A 215 5.16 9.45 8.85
C VAL A 215 4.61 10.79 9.35
N ASN A 216 5.01 11.91 8.76
CA ASN A 216 4.58 13.24 9.23
C ASN A 216 3.36 13.78 8.47
N ARG A 217 2.77 13.00 7.55
CA ARG A 217 1.75 13.56 6.64
C ARG A 217 0.63 12.62 6.21
N TRP A 218 0.75 11.97 5.05
CA TRP A 218 -0.36 11.27 4.41
C TRP A 218 -0.65 9.92 5.05
N GLY A 219 0.41 9.19 5.42
CA GLY A 219 0.27 7.98 6.23
C GLY A 219 -0.35 8.29 7.59
N ALA A 220 0.13 9.35 8.25
CA ALA A 220 -0.43 9.83 9.51
C ALA A 220 -1.91 10.22 9.39
N GLN A 221 -2.28 11.03 8.40
CA GLN A 221 -3.69 11.40 8.14
C GLN A 221 -4.57 10.18 7.85
N THR A 222 -4.04 9.18 7.14
CA THR A 222 -4.76 7.94 6.85
C THR A 222 -5.09 7.17 8.12
N LEU A 223 -4.11 7.01 9.02
CA LEU A 223 -4.31 6.32 10.30
C LEU A 223 -5.18 7.15 11.27
N ALA A 224 -4.98 8.46 11.30
CA ALA A 224 -5.77 9.39 12.11
C ALA A 224 -7.24 9.43 11.69
N ALA A 225 -7.55 9.18 10.41
CA ALA A 225 -8.93 9.08 9.96
C ALA A 225 -9.67 7.87 10.55
N GLN A 226 -8.98 6.91 11.20
CA GLN A 226 -9.57 5.78 11.91
C GLN A 226 -10.60 4.97 11.10
N LYS A 227 -10.56 5.05 9.76
CA LYS A 227 -11.30 4.18 8.87
C LYS A 227 -10.66 2.80 9.01
N ARG A 228 -11.22 1.98 9.91
CA ARG A 228 -10.55 0.82 10.53
C ARG A 228 -9.88 -0.15 9.55
N ASN A 229 -10.31 -0.17 8.29
CA ASN A 229 -9.83 -1.10 7.28
C ASN A 229 -9.01 -0.44 6.14
N LEU A 230 -8.44 0.77 6.31
CA LEU A 230 -7.65 1.46 5.29
C LEU A 230 -6.14 1.42 5.59
N GLY A 231 -5.35 0.84 4.68
CA GLY A 231 -3.89 0.96 4.66
C GLY A 231 -3.43 2.08 3.74
N TYR A 232 -2.18 2.52 3.88
CA TYR A 232 -1.56 3.56 3.05
C TYR A 232 -0.37 2.99 2.26
N MET A 233 -0.25 3.37 1.01
CA MET A 233 0.87 2.98 0.14
C MET A 233 1.42 4.21 -0.59
N GLN A 234 2.72 4.45 -0.44
CA GLN A 234 3.45 5.47 -1.19
C GLN A 234 4.38 4.80 -2.19
N ILE A 235 4.24 5.16 -3.47
CA ILE A 235 5.21 4.78 -4.50
C ILE A 235 6.24 5.91 -4.55
N VAL A 236 7.52 5.57 -4.39
CA VAL A 236 8.62 6.54 -4.47
C VAL A 236 8.84 6.89 -5.93
N ARG A 237 8.62 8.15 -6.30
CA ARG A 237 8.90 8.64 -7.64
C ARG A 237 10.39 8.73 -7.91
N SER A 238 10.76 8.52 -9.17
CA SER A 238 12.15 8.66 -9.60
C SER A 238 12.26 8.89 -11.10
N GLY A 239 13.14 9.82 -11.51
CA GLY A 239 13.44 10.08 -12.92
C GLY A 239 14.29 9.02 -13.62
N ALA A 240 14.56 7.88 -12.98
CA ALA A 240 15.53 6.86 -13.44
C ALA A 240 15.24 6.27 -14.83
N ALA A 241 13.98 6.07 -15.18
CA ALA A 241 13.51 5.53 -16.47
C ALA A 241 11.97 5.45 -16.50
N GLY A 242 11.37 5.60 -17.69
CA GLY A 242 9.94 5.32 -17.93
C GLY A 242 8.95 6.33 -17.32
N GLY A 243 9.41 7.55 -17.01
CA GLY A 243 8.64 8.56 -16.28
C GLY A 243 8.70 8.36 -14.77
N GLU A 244 8.29 9.34 -13.98
CA GLU A 244 8.59 9.34 -12.54
C GLU A 244 7.91 8.25 -11.72
N LEU A 245 6.63 8.01 -11.96
CA LEU A 245 5.91 6.91 -11.33
C LEU A 245 6.23 5.56 -12.01
N GLY A 246 6.83 5.60 -13.21
CA GLY A 246 7.22 4.43 -13.98
C GLY A 246 6.01 3.56 -14.38
N PRO A 247 6.14 2.22 -14.39
CA PRO A 247 5.09 1.31 -14.83
C PRO A 247 3.82 1.41 -13.98
N PHE A 248 3.91 1.85 -12.72
CA PHE A 248 2.72 2.02 -11.87
C PHE A 248 1.69 2.99 -12.45
N ALA A 249 2.10 4.01 -13.23
CA ALA A 249 1.15 4.93 -13.86
C ALA A 249 0.28 4.28 -14.94
N ARG A 250 0.74 3.19 -15.56
CA ARG A 250 0.20 2.71 -16.84
C ARG A 250 -0.08 1.21 -16.90
N ASP A 251 0.48 0.42 -15.99
CA ASP A 251 0.40 -1.04 -16.01
C ASP A 251 -0.31 -1.57 -14.76
N ALA A 252 -1.63 -1.74 -14.87
CA ALA A 252 -2.44 -2.28 -13.78
C ALA A 252 -2.16 -3.76 -13.49
N THR A 253 -1.66 -4.52 -14.47
CA THR A 253 -1.26 -5.93 -14.28
C THR A 253 -0.02 -5.99 -13.42
N PHE A 254 0.96 -5.13 -13.71
CA PHE A 254 2.14 -4.99 -12.86
C PHE A 254 1.76 -4.53 -11.45
N LEU A 255 0.88 -3.54 -11.30
CA LEU A 255 0.39 -3.14 -9.98
C LEU A 255 -0.25 -4.32 -9.22
N ARG A 256 -1.08 -5.14 -9.89
CA ARG A 256 -1.69 -6.34 -9.27
C ARG A 256 -0.65 -7.36 -8.85
N GLN A 257 0.35 -7.61 -9.69
CA GLN A 257 1.46 -8.47 -9.34
C GLN A 257 2.19 -7.94 -8.09
N VAL A 258 2.50 -6.64 -8.07
CA VAL A 258 3.19 -5.99 -6.94
C VAL A 258 2.39 -6.15 -5.65
N LEU A 259 1.10 -5.83 -5.66
CA LEU A 259 0.25 -5.93 -4.47
C LEU A 259 0.08 -7.37 -3.99
N THR A 260 0.02 -8.33 -4.91
CA THR A 260 -0.04 -9.76 -4.59
C THR A 260 1.25 -10.20 -3.88
N GLU A 261 2.41 -9.93 -4.49
CA GLU A 261 3.70 -10.33 -3.91
C GLU A 261 4.00 -9.59 -2.60
N MET A 262 3.61 -8.32 -2.45
CA MET A 262 3.70 -7.58 -1.19
C MET A 262 2.82 -8.20 -0.09
N SER A 263 1.60 -8.63 -0.43
CA SER A 263 0.71 -9.33 0.49
C SER A 263 1.33 -10.66 0.93
N ASP A 264 1.86 -11.45 -0.01
CA ASP A 264 2.51 -12.73 0.28
C ASP A 264 3.75 -12.54 1.17
N LEU A 265 4.61 -11.57 0.84
CA LEU A 265 5.78 -11.21 1.64
C LEU A 265 5.42 -10.72 3.05
N THR A 266 4.19 -10.27 3.29
CA THR A 266 3.73 -9.84 4.62
C THR A 266 2.74 -10.81 5.25
N ASN A 267 2.71 -12.06 4.79
CA ASN A 267 1.83 -13.11 5.29
C ASN A 267 0.34 -12.69 5.28
N GLY A 268 -0.09 -12.02 4.20
CA GLY A 268 -1.46 -11.57 4.00
C GLY A 268 -1.89 -10.44 4.94
N ALA A 269 -0.97 -9.56 5.34
CA ALA A 269 -1.23 -8.47 6.29
C ALA A 269 -2.29 -7.44 5.86
N PHE A 270 -2.67 -7.43 4.57
CA PHE A 270 -3.68 -6.55 3.99
C PHE A 270 -4.44 -7.24 2.85
N SER A 271 -5.49 -6.59 2.34
CA SER A 271 -6.18 -6.95 1.10
C SER A 271 -6.35 -5.71 0.22
N PHE A 272 -6.51 -5.91 -1.09
CA PHE A 272 -6.30 -4.84 -2.07
C PHE A 272 -7.22 -4.92 -3.30
N ASN A 273 -8.29 -5.72 -3.25
CA ASN A 273 -9.27 -5.74 -4.35
C ASN A 273 -10.02 -4.40 -4.48
N THR A 274 -10.13 -3.68 -3.36
CA THR A 274 -10.58 -2.28 -3.32
C THR A 274 -9.39 -1.38 -3.06
N LEU A 275 -9.30 -0.29 -3.81
CA LEU A 275 -8.31 0.76 -3.67
C LEU A 275 -8.98 2.10 -3.43
N GLU A 276 -8.28 2.98 -2.74
CA GLU A 276 -8.52 4.41 -2.75
C GLU A 276 -7.27 5.07 -3.33
N THR A 277 -7.40 6.26 -3.91
CA THR A 277 -6.24 6.96 -4.48
C THR A 277 -6.17 8.39 -3.98
N MET A 278 -4.97 8.91 -3.82
CA MET A 278 -4.78 10.33 -3.58
C MET A 278 -3.70 10.91 -4.47
N THR A 279 -3.81 12.21 -4.74
CA THR A 279 -2.81 12.98 -5.47
C THR A 279 -2.80 14.44 -5.03
N PHE A 280 -1.69 15.10 -5.30
CA PHE A 280 -1.50 16.53 -5.09
C PHE A 280 -0.55 17.08 -6.16
N SER A 281 -0.73 18.35 -6.50
CA SER A 281 0.05 19.09 -7.48
C SER A 281 0.23 18.39 -8.82
N SER A 282 1.41 18.51 -9.41
CA SER A 282 1.77 17.88 -10.68
C SER A 282 1.63 16.35 -10.71
N GLY A 283 1.41 15.72 -9.54
CA GLY A 283 1.13 14.29 -9.44
C GLY A 283 -0.14 13.87 -10.16
N ILE A 284 -1.07 14.82 -10.34
CA ILE A 284 -2.35 14.64 -11.03
C ILE A 284 -2.21 14.03 -12.43
N SER A 285 -1.14 14.35 -13.16
CA SER A 285 -0.92 13.87 -14.52
C SER A 285 -0.75 12.36 -14.56
N ASP A 286 0.09 11.81 -13.68
CA ASP A 286 0.25 10.35 -13.56
C ASP A 286 -0.90 9.71 -12.80
N HIS A 287 -1.53 10.42 -11.87
CA HIS A 287 -2.70 9.92 -11.13
C HIS A 287 -3.88 9.65 -12.07
N ASN A 288 -4.17 10.57 -13.00
CA ASN A 288 -5.23 10.40 -13.97
C ASN A 288 -4.99 9.17 -14.86
N LEU A 289 -3.75 8.96 -15.30
CA LEU A 289 -3.34 7.75 -16.03
C LEU A 289 -3.48 6.51 -15.15
N PHE A 290 -2.97 6.55 -13.92
CA PHE A 290 -3.03 5.47 -12.95
C PHE A 290 -4.46 5.00 -12.74
N VAL A 291 -5.39 5.92 -12.45
CA VAL A 291 -6.81 5.61 -12.22
C VAL A 291 -7.43 4.93 -13.43
N SER A 292 -7.22 5.47 -14.64
CA SER A 292 -7.77 4.92 -15.88
C SER A 292 -7.32 3.49 -16.19
N GLN A 293 -6.17 3.07 -15.67
CA GLN A 293 -5.66 1.71 -15.83
C GLN A 293 -6.06 0.83 -14.65
N ALA A 294 -5.89 1.32 -13.43
CA ALA A 294 -6.17 0.58 -12.21
C ALA A 294 -7.65 0.18 -12.13
N GLU A 295 -8.59 1.02 -12.56
CA GLU A 295 -10.03 0.69 -12.52
C GLU A 295 -10.42 -0.52 -13.37
N LYS A 296 -9.58 -0.93 -14.33
CA LYS A 296 -9.77 -2.14 -15.13
C LYS A 296 -9.53 -3.42 -14.34
N GLN A 297 -8.80 -3.34 -13.22
CA GLN A 297 -8.46 -4.49 -12.40
C GLN A 297 -8.92 -4.36 -10.95
N PHE A 298 -9.13 -3.16 -10.43
CA PHE A 298 -9.45 -2.91 -9.02
C PHE A 298 -10.71 -2.07 -8.88
N ASP A 299 -11.44 -2.27 -7.79
CA ASP A 299 -12.53 -1.39 -7.38
C ASP A 299 -11.94 -0.10 -6.76
N ILE A 300 -12.07 1.05 -7.43
CA ILE A 300 -11.56 2.32 -6.89
C ILE A 300 -12.68 2.99 -6.09
N ALA A 301 -12.75 2.72 -4.79
CA ALA A 301 -13.83 3.18 -3.92
C ALA A 301 -13.85 4.70 -3.72
N ALA A 302 -12.69 5.36 -3.72
CA ALA A 302 -12.58 6.80 -3.57
C ALA A 302 -11.31 7.37 -4.22
N SER A 303 -11.37 8.65 -4.60
CA SER A 303 -10.27 9.37 -5.20
C SER A 303 -10.18 10.79 -4.64
N TYR A 304 -9.04 11.14 -4.06
CA TYR A 304 -8.78 12.40 -3.36
C TYR A 304 -7.76 13.23 -4.13
N ALA A 305 -8.12 14.43 -4.57
CA ALA A 305 -7.19 15.38 -5.17
C ALA A 305 -7.11 16.62 -4.29
N ILE A 306 -5.89 17.00 -3.93
CA ILE A 306 -5.61 18.11 -3.02
C ILE A 306 -4.76 19.13 -3.78
N ASP A 307 -5.29 19.68 -4.88
CA ASP A 307 -4.72 20.80 -5.65
C ASP A 307 -5.63 21.29 -6.81
N PRO A 308 -5.32 22.38 -7.56
CA PRO A 308 -6.28 23.03 -8.42
C PRO A 308 -6.53 22.33 -9.76
N VAL A 309 -5.82 21.26 -10.08
CA VAL A 309 -5.97 20.61 -11.38
C VAL A 309 -7.14 19.61 -11.33
N PRO A 310 -8.05 19.63 -12.32
CA PRO A 310 -9.13 18.67 -12.39
C PRO A 310 -8.63 17.21 -12.39
N GLN A 311 -9.23 16.41 -11.51
CA GLN A 311 -8.94 14.99 -11.34
C GLN A 311 -9.88 14.14 -12.19
N THR A 312 -9.36 13.11 -12.85
CA THR A 312 -10.15 12.09 -13.52
C THR A 312 -11.04 11.38 -12.49
N ARG A 313 -12.34 11.29 -12.80
CA ARG A 313 -13.29 10.54 -11.99
C ARG A 313 -13.17 9.05 -12.37
N PRO A 314 -12.86 8.14 -11.43
CA PRO A 314 -12.87 6.71 -11.74
C PRO A 314 -14.29 6.28 -12.16
N ALA A 315 -14.41 5.56 -13.26
CA ALA A 315 -15.67 5.09 -13.83
C ALA A 315 -16.37 4.08 -12.92
N ASN A 316 -15.58 3.24 -12.23
CA ASN A 316 -16.09 2.27 -11.26
C ASN A 316 -16.18 2.81 -9.84
N SER A 317 -15.76 4.05 -9.58
CA SER A 317 -15.98 4.64 -8.27
C SER A 317 -17.47 4.78 -8.02
N LYS A 318 -17.93 4.36 -6.84
CA LYS A 318 -19.30 4.62 -6.34
C LYS A 318 -19.52 6.11 -6.03
N GLY A 319 -19.01 7.02 -6.87
CA GLY A 319 -19.24 8.46 -6.82
C GLY A 319 -18.37 9.24 -5.83
N LYS A 320 -17.48 8.61 -5.06
CA LYS A 320 -16.69 9.29 -4.01
C LYS A 320 -15.42 9.92 -4.57
N ARG A 321 -15.60 10.98 -5.36
CA ARG A 321 -14.51 11.91 -5.69
C ARG A 321 -14.52 13.06 -4.70
N ARG A 322 -13.34 13.43 -4.21
CA ARG A 322 -13.14 14.61 -3.37
C ARG A 322 -12.00 15.42 -3.94
N LEU A 323 -12.33 16.56 -4.52
CA LEU A 323 -11.35 17.55 -4.97
C LEU A 323 -11.40 18.71 -4.00
N PHE A 324 -10.36 18.90 -3.20
CA PHE A 324 -10.26 20.04 -2.29
C PHE A 324 -9.39 21.12 -2.93
N ARG A 325 -9.76 22.40 -2.76
CA ARG A 325 -8.97 23.58 -3.18
C ARG A 325 -8.86 24.63 -2.06
N SER A 326 -7.63 25.08 -1.80
CA SER A 326 -7.36 26.15 -0.83
C SER A 326 -7.55 27.49 -1.53
N GLY A 327 -8.22 28.43 -0.85
CA GLY A 327 -8.24 29.84 -1.27
C GLY A 327 -6.88 30.53 -1.26
N VAL A 328 -5.84 29.91 -0.71
CA VAL A 328 -4.48 30.47 -0.71
C VAL A 328 -3.66 30.01 -1.91
N THR A 329 -3.86 28.78 -2.40
CA THR A 329 -3.11 28.22 -3.55
C THR A 329 -3.77 28.55 -4.88
N SER A 330 -5.05 28.91 -4.86
CA SER A 330 -5.80 29.32 -6.04
C SER A 330 -6.17 30.78 -5.94
N GLN A 331 -5.43 31.64 -6.63
CA GLN A 331 -5.75 33.06 -6.85
C GLN A 331 -7.00 33.25 -7.76
N GLY A 332 -7.89 32.26 -7.82
CA GLY A 332 -8.99 32.21 -8.79
C GLY A 332 -10.27 31.61 -8.20
N PRO A 333 -11.41 31.75 -8.89
CA PRO A 333 -12.71 31.34 -8.38
C PRO A 333 -12.78 29.82 -8.10
N PRO A 334 -13.77 29.36 -7.32
CA PRO A 334 -14.07 27.94 -7.15
C PRO A 334 -14.15 27.24 -8.52
N LEU A 335 -13.48 26.09 -8.65
CA LEU A 335 -13.61 25.27 -9.85
C LEU A 335 -14.84 24.36 -9.70
N PRO A 336 -15.64 24.16 -10.76
CA PRO A 336 -16.76 23.23 -10.72
C PRO A 336 -16.35 21.84 -10.21
N GLY A 337 -17.07 21.33 -9.22
CA GLY A 337 -16.80 20.02 -8.61
C GLY A 337 -15.61 19.99 -7.63
N SER A 338 -15.00 21.13 -7.33
CA SER A 338 -14.05 21.28 -6.22
C SER A 338 -14.73 21.86 -4.99
N ASP A 339 -14.31 21.39 -3.82
CA ASP A 339 -14.62 22.00 -2.55
C ASP A 339 -13.58 23.08 -2.23
N PHE A 340 -13.99 24.34 -2.36
CA PHE A 340 -13.15 25.50 -2.16
C PHE A 340 -13.28 26.05 -0.73
N LEU A 341 -12.17 26.09 0.00
CA LEU A 341 -12.08 26.59 1.37
C LEU A 341 -11.29 27.91 1.41
N PRO A 342 -11.96 29.08 1.44
CA PRO A 342 -11.29 30.39 1.41
C PRO A 342 -10.45 30.64 2.66
N VAL A 343 -9.49 31.58 2.57
CA VAL A 343 -8.53 31.91 3.65
C VAL A 343 -9.22 32.16 5.00
N GLY A 344 -10.37 32.84 5.00
CA GLY A 344 -11.15 33.12 6.21
C GLY A 344 -11.63 31.87 6.96
N ARG A 345 -11.81 30.73 6.27
CA ARG A 345 -12.17 29.46 6.92
C ARG A 345 -11.09 28.93 7.85
N TRP A 346 -9.86 29.42 7.73
CA TRP A 346 -8.70 28.90 8.44
C TRP A 346 -8.26 29.80 9.61
N SER A 347 -9.09 30.77 10.01
CA SER A 347 -8.73 31.75 11.05
C SER A 347 -8.35 31.11 12.39
N ASN A 348 -8.94 29.96 12.73
CA ASN A 348 -8.71 29.26 14.00
C ASN A 348 -7.54 28.25 13.95
N GLU A 349 -6.83 28.13 12.81
CA GLU A 349 -5.67 27.24 12.73
C GLU A 349 -4.52 27.75 13.61
N TRP A 350 -3.98 26.87 14.45
CA TRP A 350 -2.88 27.18 15.35
C TRP A 350 -1.62 27.67 14.61
N ALA A 351 -1.03 28.75 15.13
CA ALA A 351 0.17 29.37 14.55
C ALA A 351 1.39 28.43 14.47
N ASN A 352 1.51 27.44 15.35
CA ASN A 352 2.62 26.47 15.33
C ASN A 352 2.41 25.33 14.32
N PHE A 353 1.16 25.07 13.90
CA PHE A 353 0.83 24.13 12.83
C PHE A 353 0.72 24.78 11.46
N ARG A 354 0.65 26.13 11.41
CA ARG A 354 1.13 26.92 10.28
C ARG A 354 2.63 26.74 10.19
N LEU A 355 3.09 25.58 9.74
CA LEU A 355 4.48 25.34 9.41
C LEU A 355 4.89 26.38 8.36
N LYS A 356 5.42 27.51 8.81
CA LYS A 356 6.33 28.35 8.05
C LYS A 356 7.64 27.58 7.99
N THR A 357 7.66 26.48 7.23
CA THR A 357 8.92 26.13 6.58
C THR A 357 9.22 27.33 5.68
N ASP A 358 10.35 27.99 5.94
CA ASP A 358 11.20 28.88 5.11
C ASP A 358 10.98 29.05 3.58
N GLY A 359 9.82 28.70 3.01
CA GLY A 359 9.54 28.75 1.58
C GLY A 359 10.34 27.73 0.78
N GLU A 360 10.94 26.73 1.43
CA GLU A 360 12.02 25.94 0.81
C GLU A 360 11.65 24.49 0.49
N TYR A 361 10.57 23.92 1.05
CA TYR A 361 9.92 22.68 0.59
C TYR A 361 8.68 22.97 -0.28
N ASP A 362 8.81 23.95 -1.17
CA ASP A 362 7.75 24.80 -1.74
C ASP A 362 6.81 24.15 -2.79
N TYR A 363 6.60 22.85 -2.73
CA TYR A 363 5.48 22.18 -3.42
C TYR A 363 4.59 21.36 -2.47
N MET A 364 4.83 21.51 -1.16
CA MET A 364 3.95 21.04 -0.10
C MET A 364 2.85 22.06 0.27
N HIS A 365 2.67 23.08 -0.60
CA HIS A 365 1.77 24.23 -0.53
C HIS A 365 1.59 24.77 0.89
N ASN A 366 2.50 25.69 1.23
CA ASN A 366 2.35 26.61 2.34
C ASN A 366 0.93 27.19 2.26
N TRP A 367 0.25 27.25 3.41
CA TRP A 367 -1.09 27.80 3.59
C TRP A 367 -2.25 26.83 3.24
N THR A 368 -2.37 25.93 4.23
CA THR A 368 -3.59 25.42 4.89
C THR A 368 -4.26 24.15 4.41
N MET A 369 -4.41 23.89 3.12
CA MET A 369 -5.22 22.72 2.74
C MET A 369 -4.47 21.37 2.57
N PRO A 370 -3.20 21.31 2.15
CA PRO A 370 -2.50 20.03 2.02
C PRO A 370 -2.39 19.26 3.33
N PHE A 371 -2.29 19.95 4.47
CA PHE A 371 -2.08 19.29 5.76
C PHE A 371 -3.29 18.52 6.29
N TYR A 372 -4.50 18.84 5.85
CA TYR A 372 -5.73 18.24 6.38
C TYR A 372 -6.66 17.68 5.29
N GLY A 373 -6.39 17.99 4.02
CA GLY A 373 -7.29 17.66 2.91
C GLY A 373 -7.51 16.16 2.74
N LEU A 374 -6.50 15.32 3.03
CA LEU A 374 -6.67 13.89 2.95
C LEU A 374 -7.56 13.38 4.09
N TYR A 375 -7.25 13.76 5.33
CA TYR A 375 -8.07 13.40 6.49
C TYR A 375 -9.53 13.80 6.27
N LEU A 376 -9.76 15.06 5.88
CA LEU A 376 -11.10 15.57 5.60
C LEU A 376 -11.78 14.80 4.46
N GLY A 377 -11.04 14.49 3.39
CA GLY A 377 -11.49 13.63 2.31
C GLY A 377 -11.99 12.29 2.80
N ILE A 378 -11.19 11.60 3.61
CA ILE A 378 -11.55 10.28 4.14
C ILE A 378 -12.79 10.38 5.03
N GLN A 379 -12.85 11.36 5.94
CA GLN A 379 -13.96 11.53 6.88
C GLN A 379 -15.29 11.89 6.21
N THR A 380 -15.24 12.60 5.09
CA THR A 380 -16.42 13.07 4.36
C THR A 380 -16.80 12.15 3.20
N SER A 381 -16.02 11.09 2.95
CA SER A 381 -16.20 10.20 1.79
C SER A 381 -17.38 9.25 1.89
#